data_AF-A0AB35F302-F1
#
_entry.id   AF-A0AB35F302-F1
#
_cell.length_a   1.000
_cell.length_b   1.000
_cell.length_c   1.000
_cell.angle_alpha   90.00
_cell.angle_beta   90.00
_cell.angle_gamma   90.00
#
_symmetry.space_group_name_H-M   'P 1'
#
loop_
_entity.id
_entity.type
_entity.pdbx_description
1 polymer ?
#
loop_
_entity_poly.entity_id
_entity_poly.type
_entity_poly.pdbx_seq_one_letter_code
_entity_poly.pdbx_strand_id
1 'polypeptide(L)'
;MAILDFLISLAFCLGGIFYIWHTSKALRTGVFIGWLNGTYEKYYVYCSKHPWKFYFNLLTMASGGSLLLAVGIISLDQKNFIFKTLSSLFQ
;
A
#
# COMPACT_ATOMS: atom_id res chain seq x y z
N MET A 1 21.24 -4.12 -11.71
CA MET A 1 19.78 -4.26 -11.84
C MET A 1 19.41 -4.02 -13.29
N ALA A 2 18.67 -4.93 -13.94
CA ALA A 2 18.16 -4.65 -15.28
C ALA A 2 17.11 -3.53 -15.18
N ILE A 3 16.95 -2.74 -16.25
CA ILE A 3 16.01 -1.60 -16.24
C ILE A 3 14.57 -2.05 -15.99
N LEU A 4 14.22 -3.25 -16.45
CA LEU A 4 12.92 -3.87 -16.19
C LEU A 4 12.69 -4.15 -14.71
N ASP A 5 13.68 -4.72 -14.00
CA ASP A 5 13.58 -5.01 -12.56
C ASP A 5 13.40 -3.73 -11.75
N PHE A 6 14.11 -2.67 -12.14
CA PHE A 6 13.97 -1.34 -11.53
C PHE A 6 12.54 -0.80 -11.70
N LEU A 7 12.00 -0.86 -12.93
CA LEU A 7 10.65 -0.38 -13.23
C LEU A 7 9.58 -1.18 -12.48
N ILE A 8 9.73 -2.51 -12.38
CA ILE A 8 8.82 -3.37 -11.61
C ILE A 8 8.87 -3.00 -10.13
N SER A 9 10.06 -2.83 -9.58
CA SER A 9 10.23 -2.48 -8.16
C SER A 9 9.65 -1.09 -7.84
N LEU A 10 9.85 -0.13 -8.74
CA LEU A 10 9.26 1.20 -8.64
C LEU A 10 7.73 1.14 -8.71
N ALA A 11 7.17 0.31 -9.61
CA ALA A 11 5.72 0.11 -9.71
C ALA A 11 5.13 -0.47 -8.42
N PHE A 12 5.83 -1.41 -7.77
CA PHE A 12 5.42 -1.92 -6.46
C PHE A 12 5.46 -0.87 -5.36
N CYS A 13 6.50 -0.03 -5.31
CA CYS A 13 6.57 1.09 -4.37
C CYS A 13 5.39 2.08 -4.57
N LEU A 14 5.15 2.50 -5.81
CA LEU A 14 4.08 3.43 -6.14
C LEU A 14 2.69 2.83 -5.85
N GLY A 15 2.49 1.56 -6.18
CA GLY A 15 1.26 0.83 -5.85
C GLY A 15 1.04 0.70 -4.34
N GLY A 16 2.11 0.43 -3.59
CA GLY A 16 2.07 0.38 -2.12
C GLY A 16 1.67 1.72 -1.49
N ILE A 17 2.31 2.81 -1.92
CA ILE A 17 2.00 4.18 -1.48
C ILE A 17 0.55 4.54 -1.83
N PHE A 18 0.10 4.20 -3.04
CA PHE A 18 -1.27 4.42 -3.49
C PHE A 18 -2.27 3.75 -2.53
N TYR A 19 -2.08 2.48 -2.19
CA TYR A 19 -2.95 1.77 -1.26
C TYR A 19 -2.97 2.38 0.14
N ILE A 20 -1.80 2.75 0.68
CA ILE A 20 -1.68 3.38 2.00
C ILE A 20 -2.36 4.76 2.02
N TRP A 21 -2.17 5.57 0.97
CA TRP A 21 -2.81 6.87 0.82
C TRP A 21 -4.34 6.74 0.83
N HIS A 22 -4.88 5.83 0.03
CA HIS A 22 -6.33 5.60 -0.04
C HIS A 22 -6.90 5.06 1.27
N THR A 23 -6.16 4.21 1.98
CA THR A 23 -6.49 3.74 3.33
C THR A 23 -6.58 4.92 4.30
N SER A 24 -5.58 5.81 4.30
CA SER A 24 -5.55 7.00 5.16
C SER A 24 -6.69 7.97 4.85
N LYS A 25 -7.01 8.15 3.56
CA LYS A 25 -8.17 8.94 3.11
C LYS A 25 -9.49 8.33 3.58
N ALA A 26 -9.62 7.00 3.54
CA ALA A 26 -10.82 6.31 4.02
C ALA A 26 -11.00 6.49 5.53
N LEU A 27 -9.93 6.38 6.33
CA LEU A 27 -9.98 6.66 7.79
C LEU A 27 -10.47 8.07 8.10
N ARG A 28 -9.97 9.09 7.38
CA ARG A 28 -10.37 10.48 7.60
C ARG A 28 -11.81 10.77 7.20
N THR A 29 -12.30 10.15 6.12
CA THR A 29 -13.63 10.44 5.56
C THR A 29 -14.72 9.52 6.08
N GLY A 30 -14.36 8.38 6.69
CA GLY A 30 -15.32 7.32 7.02
C GLY A 30 -15.92 6.62 5.80
N VAL A 31 -15.35 6.84 4.61
CA VAL A 31 -15.81 6.28 3.34
C VAL A 31 -14.66 5.56 2.66
N PHE A 32 -14.80 4.24 2.55
CA PHE A 32 -13.89 3.41 1.79
C PHE A 32 -14.40 3.30 0.36
N ILE A 33 -13.53 3.60 -0.61
CA ILE A 33 -13.84 3.47 -2.04
C ILE A 33 -13.11 2.22 -2.52
N GLY A 34 -13.86 1.14 -2.69
CA GLY A 34 -13.38 -0.11 -3.25
C GLY A 34 -13.46 -0.11 -4.78
N TRP A 35 -12.60 -0.91 -5.39
CA TRP A 35 -12.64 -1.22 -6.81
C TRP A 35 -13.41 -2.53 -6.99
N LEU A 36 -14.47 -2.50 -7.80
CA LEU A 36 -15.22 -3.70 -8.19
C LEU A 36 -14.91 -4.00 -9.67
N ASN A 37 -14.48 -5.22 -9.96
CA ASN A 37 -14.23 -5.71 -11.34
C ASN A 37 -13.24 -4.88 -12.17
N GLY A 38 -12.23 -4.26 -11.55
CA GLY A 38 -11.21 -3.48 -12.27
C GLY A 38 -11.71 -2.16 -12.88
N THR A 39 -13.02 -1.91 -12.88
CA THR A 39 -13.64 -0.64 -13.22
C THR A 39 -13.77 0.24 -11.98
N TYR A 40 -13.66 1.56 -12.18
CA TYR A 40 -13.92 2.59 -11.18
C TYR A 40 -15.43 2.71 -10.87
N GLU A 41 -16.17 1.59 -10.88
CA GLU A 41 -17.50 1.54 -10.28
C GLU A 41 -17.29 1.69 -8.78
N LYS A 42 -17.54 2.92 -8.31
CA LYS A 42 -17.18 3.36 -6.97
C LYS A 42 -17.99 2.54 -5.96
N TYR A 43 -17.38 1.48 -5.44
CA TYR A 43 -17.97 0.69 -4.39
C TYR A 43 -17.74 1.41 -3.05
N TYR A 44 -18.73 2.17 -2.60
CA TYR A 44 -18.61 2.93 -1.36
C TYR A 44 -19.03 2.08 -0.15
N VAL A 45 -18.11 1.91 0.80
CA VAL A 45 -18.42 1.34 2.11
C VAL A 45 -18.32 2.45 3.14
N TYR A 46 -19.46 2.79 3.74
CA TYR A 46 -19.54 3.80 4.79
C TYR A 46 -19.34 3.14 6.15
N CYS A 47 -18.43 3.69 6.95
CA CYS A 47 -18.17 3.22 8.32
C CYS A 47 -19.44 3.22 9.18
N SER A 48 -20.31 4.21 9.00
CA SER A 48 -21.58 4.33 9.75
C SER A 48 -22.63 3.26 9.41
N LYS A 49 -22.59 2.69 8.20
CA LYS A 49 -23.57 1.68 7.75
C LYS A 49 -23.04 0.26 7.91
N HIS A 50 -21.76 0.05 7.63
CA HIS A 50 -21.12 -1.27 7.61
C HIS A 50 -19.72 -1.21 8.27
N PRO A 51 -19.63 -1.01 9.59
CA PRO A 51 -18.36 -0.76 10.27
C PRO A 51 -17.38 -1.93 10.12
N TRP A 52 -17.84 -3.16 10.30
CA TRP A 52 -17.00 -4.36 10.14
C TRP A 52 -16.43 -4.49 8.73
N LYS A 53 -17.26 -4.31 7.70
CA LYS A 53 -16.84 -4.37 6.30
C LYS A 53 -15.87 -3.23 5.96
N PHE A 54 -16.12 -2.04 6.50
CA PHE A 54 -15.24 -0.88 6.34
C PHE A 54 -13.84 -1.17 6.89
N TYR A 55 -13.73 -1.57 8.16
CA TYR A 55 -12.44 -1.84 8.80
C TYR A 55 -11.73 -3.05 8.19
N PHE A 56 -12.47 -4.10 7.81
CA PHE A 56 -11.89 -5.24 7.11
C PHE A 56 -11.23 -4.83 5.79
N ASN A 57 -11.97 -4.11 4.93
CA ASN A 57 -11.43 -3.62 3.66
C ASN A 57 -10.23 -2.69 3.85
N LEU A 58 -10.28 -1.86 4.89
CA LEU A 58 -9.21 -0.93 5.24
C LEU A 58 -7.95 -1.67 5.68
N LEU A 59 -8.09 -2.71 6.52
CA LEU A 59 -6.98 -3.59 6.93
C LEU A 59 -6.38 -4.35 5.74
N THR A 60 -7.22 -4.90 4.85
CA THR A 60 -6.74 -5.59 3.65
C THR A 60 -5.96 -4.65 2.74
N MET A 61 -6.46 -3.45 2.49
CA MET A 61 -5.79 -2.44 1.65
C MET A 61 -4.48 -1.95 2.27
N ALA A 62 -4.47 -1.70 3.58
CA ALA A 62 -3.28 -1.30 4.33
C ALA A 62 -2.19 -2.40 4.28
N SER A 63 -2.59 -3.65 4.51
CA SER A 63 -1.67 -4.79 4.52
C SER A 63 -1.11 -5.06 3.12
N GLY A 64 -1.97 -5.05 2.09
CA GLY A 64 -1.54 -5.19 0.70
C GLY A 64 -0.62 -4.05 0.26
N GLY A 65 -0.95 -2.81 0.62
CA GLY A 65 -0.09 -1.65 0.34
C GLY A 65 1.27 -1.74 1.01
N SER A 66 1.30 -2.15 2.28
CA SER A 66 2.55 -2.33 3.04
C SER A 66 3.41 -3.45 2.45
N LEU A 67 2.80 -4.57 2.03
CA LEU A 67 3.49 -5.68 1.38
C LEU A 67 4.12 -5.24 0.05
N LEU A 68 3.36 -4.56 -0.81
CA LEU A 68 3.86 -4.06 -2.09
C LEU A 68 5.01 -3.08 -1.90
N LEU A 69 4.89 -2.16 -0.94
CA LEU A 69 5.94 -1.22 -0.61
C LEU A 69 7.20 -1.94 -0.10
N ALA A 70 7.04 -2.91 0.81
CA ALA A 70 8.16 -3.70 1.32
C ALA A 70 8.88 -4.47 0.21
N VAL A 71 8.13 -5.15 -0.67
CA VAL A 71 8.69 -5.87 -1.82
C VAL A 71 9.43 -4.92 -2.76
N GLY A 72 8.85 -3.75 -3.06
CA GLY A 72 9.50 -2.74 -3.90
C GLY A 72 10.80 -2.20 -3.29
N ILE A 73 10.80 -1.89 -2.00
CA ILE A 73 11.98 -1.41 -1.28
C ILE A 73 13.08 -2.48 -1.25
N ILE A 74 12.75 -3.72 -0.88
CA ILE A 74 13.72 -4.83 -0.83
C ILE A 74 14.33 -5.08 -2.22
N SER A 75 13.49 -5.01 -3.26
CA SER A 75 13.95 -5.23 -4.64
C SER A 75 14.84 -4.10 -5.15
N LEU A 76 14.60 -2.86 -4.71
CA LEU A 76 15.47 -1.71 -4.97
C LEU A 76 16.78 -1.77 -4.16
N ASP A 77 16.72 -2.27 -2.93
CA ASP A 77 17.84 -2.32 -1.99
C ASP A 77 18.73 -3.55 -2.19
N GLN A 78 19.17 -3.81 -3.43
CA GLN A 78 20.01 -4.98 -3.78
C GLN A 78 21.33 -5.09 -2.99
N LYS A 79 21.77 -4.04 -2.30
CA LYS A 79 23.00 -4.00 -1.48
C LYS A 79 22.74 -3.91 0.03
N ASN A 80 21.49 -4.06 0.48
CA ASN A 80 21.08 -3.85 1.89
C ASN A 80 21.55 -2.49 2.44
N PHE A 81 21.64 -1.47 1.59
CA PHE A 81 22.09 -0.13 1.99
C PHE A 81 21.05 0.51 2.90
N ILE A 82 19.76 0.44 2.52
CA ILE A 82 18.66 0.97 3.34
C ILE A 82 18.59 0.20 4.66
N PHE A 83 18.73 -1.13 4.62
CA PHE A 83 18.74 -1.96 5.83
C PHE A 83 19.92 -1.61 6.76
N LYS A 84 21.13 -1.42 6.22
CA LYS A 84 22.32 -1.01 6.99
C LYS A 84 22.16 0.39 7.58
N THR A 85 21.62 1.34 6.82
CA THR A 85 21.37 2.71 7.31
C THR A 85 20.32 2.71 8.43
N LEU A 86 19.22 1.96 8.28
CA LEU A 86 18.23 1.81 9.34
C LEU A 86 18.84 1.18 10.60
N SER A 87 19.58 0.08 10.44
CA SER A 87 20.26 -0.56 11.57
C SER A 87 21.21 0.40 12.31
N SER A 88 21.88 1.30 11.60
CA SER A 88 22.78 2.30 12.22
C SER A 88 22.05 3.43 12.94
N LEU A 89 20.78 3.69 12.63
CA LEU A 89 19.97 4.71 13.31
C LEU A 89 19.36 4.21 14.63
N PHE A 90 19.32 2.89 14.83
CA PHE A 90 18.79 2.24 16.05
C PHE A 90 19.89 1.61 16.93
N GLN A 91 21.17 1.84 16.59
CA GLN A 91 22.34 1.61 17.45
C GLN A 91 22.78 2.91 18.09
#